data_AF-A0A7Y1XHA8-F1
#
_entry.id   AF-A0A7Y1XHA8-F1
#
_cell.length_a   1.000
_cell.length_b   1.000
_cell.length_c   1.000
_cell.angle_alpha   90.00
_cell.angle_beta   90.00
_cell.angle_gamma   90.00
#
_symmetry.space_group_name_H-M   'P 1'
#
loop_
_entity.id
_entity.type
_entity.pdbx_description
1 polymer ?
#
loop_
_entity_poly.entity_id
_entity_poly.type
_entity_poly.pdbx_seq_one_letter_code
_entity_poly.pdbx_strand_id
1 'polypeptide(L)'
;MATFIQAGTSIKRILFITAVAAILSACASKQTQPEAPEEPTVVQEPEVVATPIDRAPTRVVEEPAPSLETVFYFDYDSSQLRSGARAALDAQAAYLRNTSTAIRLEGHADERGTREYN
;
A
#
# COMPACT_ATOMS: atom_id res chain seq x y z
N MET A 1 -14.02 -67.96 8.43
CA MET A 1 -14.08 -67.17 7.17
C MET A 1 -14.27 -65.66 7.39
N ALA A 2 -14.40 -65.15 8.62
CA ALA A 2 -14.62 -63.71 8.90
C ALA A 2 -13.33 -62.90 9.18
N THR A 3 -12.20 -63.55 9.47
CA THR A 3 -10.95 -62.87 9.86
C THR A 3 -10.14 -62.32 8.67
N PHE A 4 -10.36 -62.84 7.46
CA PHE A 4 -9.66 -62.38 6.24
C PHE A 4 -10.23 -61.07 5.66
N ILE A 5 -11.50 -60.77 5.93
CA ILE A 5 -12.18 -59.59 5.37
C ILE A 5 -11.77 -58.30 6.10
N GLN A 6 -11.50 -58.38 7.41
CA GLN A 6 -11.10 -57.24 8.27
C GLN A 6 -9.70 -56.70 7.92
N ALA A 7 -8.78 -57.58 7.49
CA ALA A 7 -7.43 -57.20 7.08
C ALA A 7 -7.42 -56.43 5.74
N GLY A 8 -8.27 -56.82 4.80
CA GLY A 8 -8.37 -56.19 3.48
C GLY A 8 -8.94 -54.76 3.52
N THR A 9 -9.90 -54.48 4.39
CA THR A 9 -10.43 -53.11 4.62
C THR A 9 -9.44 -52.21 5.34
N SER A 10 -8.65 -52.77 6.26
CA SER A 10 -7.61 -52.02 6.99
C SER A 10 -6.44 -51.63 6.06
N ILE A 11 -6.02 -52.54 5.18
CA ILE A 11 -4.98 -52.26 4.15
C ILE A 11 -5.48 -51.22 3.14
N LYS A 12 -6.72 -51.33 2.65
CA LYS A 12 -7.31 -50.33 1.73
C LYS A 12 -7.41 -48.93 2.36
N ARG A 13 -7.74 -48.85 3.66
CA ARG A 13 -7.78 -47.58 4.41
C ARG A 13 -6.40 -46.96 4.58
N ILE A 14 -5.37 -47.78 4.88
CA ILE A 14 -3.98 -47.31 4.96
C ILE A 14 -3.51 -46.81 3.60
N LEU A 15 -3.78 -47.57 2.52
CA LEU A 15 -3.38 -47.20 1.15
C LEU A 15 -4.07 -45.91 0.65
N PHE A 16 -5.33 -45.71 1.05
CA PHE A 16 -6.09 -44.49 0.76
C PHE A 16 -5.57 -43.26 1.52
N ILE A 17 -5.23 -43.41 2.81
CA ILE A 17 -4.65 -42.33 3.62
C ILE A 17 -3.27 -41.91 3.08
N THR A 18 -2.43 -42.86 2.67
CA THR A 18 -1.12 -42.55 2.08
C THR A 18 -1.22 -41.86 0.71
N ALA A 19 -2.24 -42.16 -0.08
CA ALA A 19 -2.45 -41.53 -1.39
C ALA A 19 -2.89 -40.06 -1.28
N VAL A 20 -3.67 -39.71 -0.24
CA VAL A 20 -4.12 -38.32 0.00
C VAL A 20 -2.99 -37.42 0.51
N ALA A 21 -2.01 -37.97 1.25
CA ALA A 21 -0.87 -37.21 1.75
C ALA A 21 0.12 -36.77 0.65
N ALA A 22 0.10 -37.40 -0.53
CA ALA A 22 1.03 -37.11 -1.62
C ALA A 22 0.68 -35.86 -2.45
N ILE A 23 -0.44 -35.17 -2.16
CA ILE A 23 -0.95 -34.05 -2.97
C ILE A 23 -0.45 -32.68 -2.48
N LEU A 24 0.36 -32.62 -1.41
CA LEU A 24 0.87 -31.37 -0.82
C LEU A 24 2.16 -30.79 -1.47
N SER A 25 2.65 -31.35 -2.58
CA SER A 25 3.80 -30.79 -3.31
C SER A 25 3.33 -29.83 -4.42
N ALA A 26 2.70 -28.73 -4.03
CA ALA A 26 2.44 -27.60 -4.92
C ALA A 26 3.42 -26.45 -4.60
N CYS A 27 4.02 -25.92 -5.67
CA CYS A 27 4.70 -24.61 -5.80
C CYS A 27 6.19 -24.51 -5.41
N ALA A 28 7.05 -24.53 -6.43
CA ALA A 28 8.25 -23.66 -6.46
C ALA A 28 8.79 -23.50 -7.88
N SER A 29 8.62 -22.31 -8.47
CA SER A 29 9.71 -21.55 -9.10
C SER A 29 9.14 -20.45 -10.01
N LYS A 30 9.12 -19.21 -9.52
CA LYS A 30 9.21 -18.01 -10.36
C LYS A 30 10.62 -17.47 -10.15
N GLN A 31 11.46 -17.52 -11.19
CA GLN A 31 12.71 -16.78 -11.21
C GLN A 31 12.39 -15.33 -11.64
N THR A 32 12.54 -14.40 -10.71
CA THR A 32 12.58 -12.97 -10.99
C THR A 32 14.05 -12.57 -11.05
N GLN A 33 14.49 -12.15 -12.23
CA GLN A 33 15.81 -11.57 -12.45
C GLN A 33 15.80 -10.11 -11.97
N PRO A 34 16.77 -9.67 -11.14
CA PRO A 34 16.96 -8.26 -10.86
C PRO A 34 17.60 -7.57 -12.07
N GLU A 35 16.85 -6.66 -12.70
CA GLU A 35 17.39 -5.63 -13.59
C GLU A 35 18.23 -4.66 -12.74
N ALA A 36 19.46 -4.39 -13.17
CA ALA A 36 20.33 -3.41 -12.54
C ALA A 36 19.80 -1.99 -12.83
N PRO A 37 19.89 -1.04 -11.89
CA PRO A 37 19.51 0.35 -12.16
C PRO A 37 20.48 1.00 -13.16
N GLU A 38 20.00 1.35 -14.35
CA GLU A 38 20.69 2.29 -15.22
C GLU A 38 20.61 3.70 -14.62
N GLU A 39 21.77 4.35 -14.52
CA GLU A 39 21.95 5.71 -14.01
C GLU A 39 21.19 6.74 -14.87
N PRO A 40 20.62 7.79 -14.26
CA PRO A 40 19.91 8.83 -15.02
C PRO A 40 20.93 9.67 -15.80
N THR A 41 20.96 9.47 -17.12
CA THR A 41 21.66 10.35 -18.04
C THR A 41 20.92 11.68 -18.11
N VAL A 42 21.59 12.72 -17.64
CA VAL A 42 21.26 14.14 -17.79
C VAL A 42 21.07 14.47 -19.27
N VAL A 43 19.89 14.95 -19.66
CA VAL A 43 19.70 15.66 -20.93
C VAL A 43 18.93 16.95 -20.68
N GLN A 44 19.51 18.01 -21.22
CA GLN A 44 19.25 19.41 -20.99
C GLN A 44 17.98 19.89 -21.69
N GLU A 45 17.36 20.87 -21.05
CA GLU A 45 16.29 21.74 -21.51
C GLU A 45 16.72 22.59 -22.73
N PRO A 46 15.85 22.74 -23.74
CA PRO A 46 15.92 23.88 -24.64
C PRO A 46 14.64 24.73 -24.56
N GLU A 47 14.85 25.93 -24.01
CA GLU A 47 14.51 27.22 -24.60
C GLU A 47 13.04 27.56 -24.92
N VAL A 48 12.55 28.48 -24.10
CA VAL A 48 11.27 29.18 -24.14
C VAL A 48 11.18 30.09 -25.37
N VAL A 49 10.19 29.86 -26.23
CA VAL A 49 9.73 30.85 -27.22
C VAL A 49 8.38 31.40 -26.78
N ALA A 50 8.37 32.67 -26.36
CA ALA A 50 7.18 33.40 -25.97
C ALA A 50 6.49 34.03 -27.20
N THR A 51 5.17 33.83 -27.32
CA THR A 51 4.27 34.71 -28.09
C THR A 51 3.26 35.37 -27.14
N PRO A 52 2.95 36.67 -27.28
CA PRO A 52 2.07 37.37 -26.34
C PRO A 52 0.61 37.18 -26.75
N ILE A 53 -0.18 36.53 -25.91
CA ILE A 53 -1.65 36.60 -25.99
C ILE A 53 -2.13 37.50 -24.85
N ASP A 54 -2.51 38.71 -25.26
CA ASP A 54 -3.20 39.69 -24.44
C ASP A 54 -4.62 39.19 -24.13
N ARG A 55 -4.77 38.63 -22.92
CA ARG A 55 -6.02 38.55 -22.18
C ARG A 55 -5.58 38.43 -20.75
N ALA A 56 -5.60 39.51 -19.98
CA ALA A 56 -5.48 39.39 -18.54
C ALA A 56 -6.67 38.53 -18.06
N PRO A 57 -6.50 37.26 -17.64
CA PRO A 57 -7.47 36.71 -16.72
C PRO A 57 -7.38 37.60 -15.49
N THR A 58 -8.51 37.99 -14.92
CA THR A 58 -8.55 38.31 -13.49
C THR A 58 -7.98 37.07 -12.81
N ARG A 59 -6.67 37.11 -12.53
CA ARG A 59 -6.00 36.10 -11.74
C ARG A 59 -6.65 36.26 -10.39
N VAL A 60 -7.61 35.40 -10.08
CA VAL A 60 -7.91 35.09 -8.70
C VAL A 60 -6.56 34.73 -8.14
N VAL A 61 -5.96 35.65 -7.40
CA VAL A 61 -4.76 35.37 -6.64
C VAL A 61 -5.26 34.43 -5.58
N GLU A 62 -5.28 33.14 -5.94
CA GLU A 62 -5.45 32.06 -5.00
C GLU A 62 -4.24 32.19 -4.09
N GLU A 63 -4.46 32.82 -2.94
CA GLU A 63 -3.49 32.85 -1.85
C GLU A 63 -3.00 31.42 -1.68
N PRO A 64 -1.68 31.17 -1.81
CA PRO A 64 -1.17 29.82 -1.71
C PRO A 64 -1.60 29.27 -0.36
N ALA A 65 -2.30 28.12 -0.40
CA ALA A 65 -2.67 27.43 0.83
C ALA A 65 -1.40 27.25 1.67
N PRO A 66 -1.48 27.44 3.00
CA PRO A 66 -0.33 27.27 3.86
C PRO A 66 0.24 25.86 3.64
N SER A 67 1.56 25.76 3.53
CA SER A 67 2.27 24.48 3.35
C SER A 67 2.26 23.69 4.66
N LEU A 68 1.09 23.17 5.02
CA LEU A 68 0.88 22.33 6.19
C LEU A 68 1.03 20.86 5.81
N GLU A 69 1.49 20.06 6.77
CA GLU A 69 1.59 18.61 6.61
C GLU A 69 0.19 17.99 6.40
N THR A 70 0.11 17.04 5.47
CA THR A 70 -1.12 16.31 5.15
C THR A 70 -1.00 14.81 5.39
N VAL A 71 0.21 14.31 5.66
CA VAL A 71 0.51 12.90 5.92
C VAL A 71 1.15 12.78 7.30
N PHE A 72 0.53 11.97 8.16
CA PHE A 72 0.98 11.77 9.54
C PHE A 72 1.30 10.29 9.76
N TYR A 73 2.54 10.00 10.18
CA TYR A 73 3.00 8.63 10.42
C TYR A 73 2.73 8.17 11.85
N PHE A 74 2.50 6.87 11.99
CA PHE A 74 2.33 6.18 13.25
C PHE A 74 3.51 5.26 13.53
N ASP A 75 3.67 4.89 14.79
CA ASP A 75 4.59 3.83 15.18
C ASP A 75 4.04 2.45 14.81
N TYR A 76 4.93 1.45 14.78
CA TYR A 76 4.53 0.08 14.48
C TYR A 76 3.45 -0.39 15.45
N ASP A 77 2.39 -0.99 14.90
CA ASP A 77 1.24 -1.51 15.63
C ASP A 77 0.58 -0.49 16.57
N SER A 78 0.50 0.77 16.12
CA SER A 78 -0.04 1.88 16.90
C SER A 78 -0.97 2.76 16.09
N SER A 79 -2.01 3.24 16.75
CA SER A 79 -2.90 4.31 16.28
C SER A 79 -2.68 5.64 17.04
N GLN A 80 -1.65 5.69 17.89
CA GLN A 80 -1.33 6.88 18.68
C GLN A 80 -0.39 7.82 17.91
N LEU A 81 -0.73 9.11 17.89
CA LEU A 81 0.13 10.14 17.32
C LEU A 81 1.24 10.51 18.31
N ARG A 82 2.46 10.65 17.79
CA ARG A 82 3.54 11.33 18.49
C ARG A 82 3.19 12.79 18.71
N SER A 83 3.77 13.41 19.74
CA SER A 83 3.49 14.82 20.10
C SER A 83 3.73 15.80 18.95
N GLY A 84 4.79 15.61 18.15
CA GLY A 84 5.06 16.44 16.97
C GLY A 84 3.97 16.34 15.90
N ALA A 85 3.58 15.11 15.54
CA ALA A 85 2.50 14.87 14.58
C ALA A 85 1.15 15.40 15.09
N ARG A 86 0.89 15.31 16.40
CA ARG A 86 -0.29 15.91 17.04
C ARG A 86 -0.32 17.43 16.84
N ALA A 87 0.79 18.11 17.09
CA ALA A 87 0.89 19.56 16.95
C ALA A 87 0.69 20.02 15.48
N ALA A 88 1.28 19.29 14.52
CA ALA A 88 1.09 19.56 13.10
C ALA A 88 -0.38 19.32 12.66
N LEU A 89 -1.02 18.26 13.16
CA LEU A 89 -2.43 17.99 12.90
C LEU A 89 -3.35 19.06 13.49
N ASP A 90 -3.03 19.59 14.68
CA ASP A 90 -3.81 20.67 15.29
C ASP A 90 -3.72 21.98 14.46
N ALA A 91 -2.57 22.26 13.86
CA ALA A 91 -2.41 23.37 12.91
C ALA A 91 -3.25 23.17 11.64
N GLN A 92 -3.23 21.96 11.08
CA GLN A 92 -4.08 21.60 9.93
C GLN A 92 -5.57 21.74 10.27
N ALA A 93 -6.01 21.25 11.43
CA ALA A 93 -7.38 21.39 11.89
C ALA A 93 -7.78 22.87 12.08
N ALA A 94 -6.87 23.72 12.56
CA ALA A 94 -7.11 25.15 12.69
C ALA A 94 -7.33 25.85 11.35
N TYR A 95 -6.54 25.49 10.34
CA TYR A 95 -6.72 25.99 8.99
C TYR A 95 -8.07 25.56 8.40
N LEU A 96 -8.37 24.26 8.48
CA LEU A 96 -9.56 23.66 7.87
C LEU A 96 -10.88 24.18 8.48
N ARG A 97 -10.88 24.63 9.75
CA ARG A 97 -12.07 25.24 10.39
C ARG A 97 -12.60 26.46 9.65
N ASN A 98 -11.74 27.18 8.94
CA ASN A 98 -12.11 28.41 8.22
C ASN A 98 -12.29 28.17 6.72
N THR A 99 -12.17 26.92 6.26
CA THR A 99 -12.29 26.55 4.86
C THR A 99 -13.62 25.82 4.62
N SER A 100 -14.29 26.11 3.51
CA SER A 100 -15.50 25.41 3.09
C SER A 100 -15.23 24.21 2.18
N THR A 101 -14.01 23.64 2.22
CA THR A 101 -13.58 22.56 1.34
C THR A 101 -13.99 21.21 1.90
N ALA A 102 -14.53 20.34 1.03
CA ALA A 102 -14.79 18.95 1.39
C ALA A 102 -13.46 18.19 1.55
N ILE A 103 -13.31 17.44 2.64
CA ILE A 103 -12.08 16.73 2.99
C ILE A 103 -12.35 15.24 3.05
N ARG A 104 -11.37 14.45 2.61
CA ARG A 104 -11.37 12.98 2.74
C ARG A 104 -10.22 12.57 3.64
N LEU A 105 -10.52 11.82 4.70
CA LEU A 105 -9.53 11.21 5.58
C LEU A 105 -9.29 9.76 5.14
N GLU A 106 -8.03 9.40 4.89
CA GLU A 106 -7.63 8.04 4.54
C GLU A 106 -6.63 7.50 5.57
N GLY A 107 -6.85 6.26 5.98
CA GLY A 107 -5.92 5.49 6.80
C GLY A 107 -5.12 4.55 5.92
N HIS A 108 -3.83 4.43 6.21
CA HIS A 108 -2.93 3.47 5.57
C HIS A 108 -2.16 2.73 6.65
N ALA A 109 -2.07 1.42 6.51
CA ALA A 109 -1.14 0.58 7.24
C ALA A 109 0.02 0.18 6.31
N ASP A 110 1.07 -0.39 6.89
CA ASP A 110 2.11 -1.03 6.09
C ASP A 110 1.64 -2.41 5.56
N GLU A 111 2.49 -3.08 4.79
CA GLU A 111 2.14 -4.37 4.16
C GLU A 111 2.24 -5.59 5.10
N ARG A 112 2.62 -5.40 6.37
CA ARG A 112 2.82 -6.49 7.32
C ARG A 112 1.48 -6.84 7.98
N GLY A 113 1.19 -8.13 8.12
CA GLY A 113 -0.05 -8.61 8.72
C GLY A 113 -1.10 -9.07 7.71
N THR A 114 -2.34 -9.30 8.19
CA THR A 114 -3.47 -9.68 7.33
C THR A 114 -4.19 -8.43 6.82
N ARG A 115 -4.87 -8.55 5.66
CA ARG A 115 -5.66 -7.45 5.09
C ARG A 115 -6.74 -6.98 6.03
N GLU A 116 -7.35 -7.90 6.78
CA GLU A 116 -8.44 -7.62 7.70
C GLU A 116 -7.96 -6.94 9.00
N TYR A 117 -6.67 -7.06 9.32
CA TYR A 117 -6.06 -6.41 10.50
C TYR A 117 -5.67 -4.97 10.21
N ASN A 118 -5.06 -4.76 9.04
CA ASN A 118 -4.59 -3.47 8.52
C ASN A 118 -5.73 -2.54 8.12
#